data_AF-A0A920J4G4-F1
#
_entry.id   AF-A0A920J4G4-F1
#
_cell.length_a   1.000
_cell.length_b   1.000
_cell.length_c   1.000
_cell.angle_alpha   90.00
_cell.angle_beta   90.00
_cell.angle_gamma   90.00
#
_symmetry.space_group_name_H-M   'P 1'
#
loop_
_entity.id
_entity.type
_entity.pdbx_description
1 polymer ?
#
loop_
_entity_poly.entity_id
_entity_poly.type
_entity_poly.pdbx_seq_one_letter_code
_entity_poly.pdbx_strand_id
1 'polypeptide(L)'
;MLYPWADAYKANKIPQLEADGWIWMIHGDLGVDNFIPYTDAQKDAGHKHFIESGAHIMLMPKDPSSLDGQSTDYTTGAPYVMFAGTPLLYT
;
A
#
# COMPACT_ATOMS: atom_id res chain seq x y z
N MET A 1 6.65 10.09 -12.89
CA MET A 1 5.96 9.09 -13.74
C MET A 1 5.65 7.89 -12.87
N LEU A 2 4.43 7.38 -12.89
CA LEU A 2 3.84 6.29 -12.08
C LEU A 2 4.61 4.95 -11.99
N TYR A 3 5.62 4.77 -12.84
CA TYR A 3 6.23 3.48 -13.15
C TYR A 3 7.20 2.92 -12.10
N PRO A 4 8.08 3.72 -11.44
CA PRO A 4 9.17 3.16 -10.67
C PRO A 4 8.73 2.40 -9.41
N TRP A 5 7.67 2.84 -8.73
CA TRP A 5 7.13 2.09 -7.58
C TRP A 5 6.52 0.77 -8.02
N ALA A 6 5.67 0.79 -9.07
CA ALA A 6 5.02 -0.41 -9.59
C ALA A 6 6.02 -1.42 -10.18
N ASP A 7 7.08 -0.94 -10.83
CA ASP A 7 8.17 -1.79 -11.34
C ASP A 7 8.99 -2.39 -10.21
N ALA A 8 9.31 -1.60 -9.18
CA ALA A 8 10.01 -2.10 -8.00
C ALA A 8 9.18 -3.16 -7.27
N TYR A 9 7.87 -2.94 -7.12
CA TYR A 9 6.94 -3.93 -6.58
C TYR A 9 6.96 -5.23 -7.41
N LYS A 10 6.78 -5.15 -8.73
CA LYS A 10 6.84 -6.34 -9.60
C LYS A 10 8.20 -7.06 -9.56
N ALA A 11 9.29 -6.32 -9.38
CA ALA A 11 10.64 -6.85 -9.33
C ALA A 11 11.08 -7.28 -7.92
N ASN A 12 10.23 -7.12 -6.90
CA ASN A 12 10.58 -7.30 -5.49
C ASN A 12 11.85 -6.53 -5.08
N LYS A 13 11.89 -5.23 -5.42
CA LYS A 13 12.99 -4.31 -5.13
C LYS A 13 12.48 -3.10 -4.34
N ILE A 14 13.43 -2.34 -3.77
CA ILE A 14 13.15 -1.07 -3.12
C ILE A 14 12.86 0.00 -4.20
N PRO A 15 11.71 0.69 -4.17
CA PRO A 15 11.41 1.80 -5.08
C PRO A 15 12.47 2.90 -5.00
N GLN A 16 12.91 3.41 -6.14
CA GLN A 16 13.76 4.60 -6.24
C GLN A 16 12.93 5.71 -6.88
N LEU A 17 12.45 6.64 -6.07
CA LEU A 17 11.53 7.69 -6.48
C LEU A 17 12.24 9.05 -6.44
N GLU A 18 12.03 9.85 -7.48
CA GLU A 18 12.51 11.25 -7.55
C GLU A 18 11.50 12.23 -6.93
N ALA A 19 10.23 11.82 -6.84
CA ALA A 19 9.10 12.57 -6.31
C ALA A 19 8.00 11.62 -5.85
N ASP A 20 7.06 12.13 -5.06
CA ASP A 20 5.88 11.38 -4.65
C ASP A 20 5.07 10.92 -5.87
N GLY A 21 4.62 9.68 -5.82
CA GLY A 21 3.76 9.06 -6.83
C GLY A 21 2.32 8.98 -6.36
N TRP A 22 1.39 8.94 -7.32
CA TRP A 22 -0.02 8.69 -7.05
C TRP A 22 -0.51 7.62 -8.01
N ILE A 23 -1.15 6.55 -7.52
CA ILE A 23 -1.84 5.56 -8.35
C ILE A 23 -3.32 5.68 -8.06
N TRP A 24 -4.13 5.66 -9.11
CA TRP A 24 -5.55 5.46 -8.98
C TRP A 24 -5.89 4.02 -9.33
N MET A 25 -6.39 3.27 -8.35
CA MET A 25 -6.89 1.92 -8.55
C MET A 25 -8.38 1.97 -8.90
N ILE A 26 -8.69 1.90 -10.19
CA ILE A 26 -10.07 2.07 -10.70
C ILE A 26 -10.98 0.91 -10.25
N HIS A 27 -10.47 -0.32 -10.23
CA HIS A 27 -11.26 -1.50 -9.88
C HIS A 27 -11.33 -1.78 -8.38
N GLY A 28 -10.38 -1.24 -7.60
CA GLY A 28 -10.17 -1.61 -6.20
C GLY A 28 -9.50 -2.96 -6.02
N ASP A 29 -9.39 -3.41 -4.77
CA ASP A 29 -8.74 -4.66 -4.38
C ASP A 29 -9.75 -5.80 -4.21
N LEU A 30 -9.36 -6.99 -4.68
CA LEU A 30 -10.12 -8.25 -4.51
C LEU A 30 -9.55 -9.14 -3.40
N GLY A 31 -8.91 -8.52 -2.40
CA GLY A 31 -8.25 -9.22 -1.29
C GLY A 31 -6.73 -9.08 -1.32
N VAL A 32 -6.20 -8.18 -0.50
CA VAL A 32 -4.76 -7.94 -0.31
C VAL A 32 -4.43 -7.87 1.18
N ASP A 33 -3.17 -8.18 1.55
CA ASP A 33 -2.72 -8.04 2.94
C ASP A 33 -2.37 -6.59 3.25
N ASN A 34 -2.76 -6.10 4.42
CA ASN A 34 -2.42 -4.76 4.86
C ASN A 34 -0.93 -4.60 5.26
N PHE A 35 -0.22 -5.67 5.62
CA PHE A 35 1.11 -5.60 6.21
C PHE A 35 2.18 -6.34 5.40
N ILE A 36 1.84 -7.48 4.82
CA ILE A 36 2.82 -8.34 4.16
C ILE A 36 2.62 -8.33 2.63
N PRO A 37 3.54 -7.71 1.87
CA PRO A 37 3.44 -7.73 0.42
C PRO A 37 3.62 -9.16 -0.12
N TYR A 38 3.01 -9.45 -1.28
CA TYR A 38 3.12 -10.71 -2.02
C TYR A 38 2.53 -11.95 -1.31
N THR A 39 1.64 -11.78 -0.35
CA THR A 39 0.88 -12.89 0.26
C THR A 39 -0.50 -13.04 -0.38
N ASP A 40 -1.18 -14.13 -0.04
CA ASP A 40 -2.59 -14.39 -0.37
C ASP A 40 -3.58 -13.67 0.56
N ALA A 41 -3.14 -12.52 1.11
CA ALA A 41 -3.90 -11.63 1.98
C ALA A 41 -4.16 -12.13 3.41
N GLN A 42 -3.51 -13.23 3.82
CA GLN A 42 -3.66 -13.87 5.14
C GLN A 42 -5.12 -13.87 5.62
N LYS A 43 -6.02 -14.38 4.77
CA LYS A 43 -7.48 -14.34 4.97
C LYS A 43 -7.93 -14.82 6.36
N ASP A 44 -7.22 -15.81 6.89
CA ASP A 44 -7.51 -16.42 8.20
C ASP A 44 -6.88 -15.68 9.39
N ALA A 45 -6.02 -14.68 9.15
CA ALA A 45 -5.39 -13.85 10.18
C ALA A 45 -6.29 -12.70 10.69
N GLY A 46 -7.51 -12.61 10.17
CA GLY A 46 -8.54 -11.68 10.62
C GLY A 46 -8.56 -10.34 9.87
N HIS A 47 -9.55 -9.51 10.22
CA HIS A 47 -9.90 -8.31 9.46
C HIS A 47 -8.70 -7.38 9.23
N LYS A 48 -7.77 -7.23 10.17
CA LYS A 48 -6.62 -6.32 10.02
C LYS A 48 -5.71 -6.65 8.83
N HIS A 49 -5.69 -7.89 8.38
CA HIS A 49 -4.87 -8.33 7.26
C HIS A 49 -5.63 -8.24 5.94
N PHE A 50 -6.83 -8.82 5.88
CA PHE A 50 -7.56 -8.97 4.63
C PHE A 50 -8.33 -7.72 4.23
N ILE A 51 -7.90 -7.05 3.16
CA ILE A 51 -8.55 -5.83 2.63
C ILE A 51 -9.21 -6.13 1.29
N GLU A 52 -10.50 -5.81 1.21
CA GLU A 52 -11.25 -5.63 -0.03
C GLU A 52 -11.72 -4.18 -0.08
N SER A 53 -11.39 -3.48 -1.17
CA SER A 53 -11.60 -2.05 -1.30
C SER A 53 -12.24 -1.73 -2.65
N GLY A 54 -13.03 -0.66 -2.69
CA GLY A 54 -13.50 -0.09 -3.95
C GLY A 54 -12.43 0.73 -4.65
N ALA A 55 -12.83 1.54 -5.63
CA ALA A 55 -11.91 2.47 -6.30
C ALA A 55 -11.29 3.45 -5.29
N HIS A 56 -9.97 3.53 -5.25
CA HIS A 56 -9.24 4.37 -4.30
C HIS A 56 -7.93 4.92 -4.91
N ILE A 57 -7.37 5.93 -4.25
CA ILE A 57 -6.11 6.56 -4.63
C ILE A 57 -5.05 6.15 -3.62
N MET A 58 -3.86 5.83 -4.12
CA MET A 58 -2.68 5.52 -3.32
C MET A 58 -1.60 6.59 -3.54
N LEU A 59 -1.02 7.10 -2.46
CA LEU A 59 0.17 7.94 -2.41
C LEU A 59 1.39 7.06 -2.15
N MET A 60 2.36 7.10 -3.07
CA MET A 60 3.64 6.41 -2.97
C MET A 60 4.68 7.46 -2.58
N PRO A 61 5.03 7.55 -1.29
CA PRO A 61 5.88 8.62 -0.81
C PRO A 61 7.30 8.41 -1.33
N LYS A 62 7.96 9.48 -1.76
CA LYS A 62 9.40 9.46 -2.04
C LYS A 62 10.19 9.12 -0.78
N ASP A 63 9.78 9.68 0.34
CA ASP A 63 10.33 9.43 1.67
C ASP A 63 9.32 8.64 2.50
N PRO A 64 9.56 7.33 2.75
CA PRO A 64 8.65 6.50 3.54
C PRO A 64 8.36 7.04 4.94
N SER A 65 9.30 7.75 5.56
CA SER A 65 9.11 8.33 6.90
C SER A 65 8.05 9.44 6.94
N SER A 66 7.67 9.98 5.78
CA SER A 66 6.58 10.95 5.67
C SER A 66 5.21 10.39 6.09
N LEU A 67 5.07 9.05 6.17
CA LEU A 67 3.87 8.38 6.64
C LEU A 67 3.97 7.89 8.09
N ASP A 68 5.03 8.26 8.83
CA ASP A 68 5.18 7.89 10.24
C ASP A 68 4.01 8.42 11.09
N GLY A 69 3.50 7.57 11.98
CA GLY A 69 2.38 7.90 12.87
C GLY A 69 1.00 7.88 12.22
N GLN A 70 0.90 7.63 10.91
CA GLN A 70 -0.38 7.38 10.26
C GLN A 70 -0.96 6.02 10.67
N SER A 71 -2.29 5.93 10.65
CA SER A 71 -3.01 4.70 11.05
C SER A 71 -2.81 3.59 10.02
N THR A 72 -2.86 2.34 10.47
CA THR A 72 -2.99 1.15 9.60
C THR A 72 -4.41 0.60 9.62
N ASP A 73 -5.33 1.25 10.33
CA ASP A 73 -6.73 0.83 10.48
C ASP A 73 -7.59 1.34 9.31
N TYR A 74 -7.73 0.47 8.31
CA TYR A 74 -8.53 0.73 7.11
C TYR A 74 -10.05 0.73 7.36
N THR A 75 -10.52 0.33 8.55
CA THR A 75 -11.96 0.23 8.84
C THR A 75 -12.58 1.57 9.22
N THR A 76 -11.76 2.59 9.43
CA THR A 76 -12.19 3.93 9.88
C THR A 76 -12.75 4.81 8.77
N GLY A 77 -12.49 4.46 7.50
CA GLY A 77 -12.80 5.30 6.34
C GLY A 77 -11.85 6.48 6.14
N ALA A 78 -10.87 6.67 7.02
CA ALA A 78 -9.78 7.62 6.84
C ALA A 78 -8.64 7.00 6.01
N PRO A 79 -7.70 7.81 5.47
CA PRO A 79 -6.46 7.30 4.88
C PRO A 79 -5.71 6.41 5.87
N TYR A 80 -5.09 5.35 5.36
CA TYR A 80 -4.35 4.37 6.16
C TYR A 80 -3.14 3.86 5.40
N VAL A 81 -2.08 3.51 6.13
CA VAL A 81 -0.84 2.99 5.57
C VAL A 81 -0.93 1.49 5.37
N MET A 82 -0.66 1.05 4.15
CA MET A 82 -0.38 -0.34 3.81
C MET A 82 1.12 -0.62 3.82
N PHE A 83 1.47 -1.87 4.10
CA PHE A 83 2.83 -2.38 4.18
C PHE A 83 3.73 -1.60 5.15
N ALA A 84 3.15 -1.08 6.23
CA ALA A 84 3.86 -0.36 7.28
C ALA A 84 5.08 -1.17 7.79
N GLY A 85 6.23 -0.50 7.91
CA GLY A 85 7.49 -1.15 8.27
C GLY A 85 8.26 -1.76 7.10
N THR A 86 7.78 -1.62 5.86
CA THR A 86 8.49 -2.05 4.65
C THR A 86 8.86 -0.86 3.76
N PRO A 87 9.88 -0.98 2.88
CA PRO A 87 10.19 0.04 1.88
C PRO A 87 9.11 0.21 0.78
N LEU A 88 8.05 -0.60 0.79
CA LEU A 88 6.95 -0.56 -0.17
C LEU A 88 5.71 0.15 0.39
N LEU A 89 5.80 0.78 1.56
CA LEU A 89 4.64 1.43 2.18
C LEU A 89 4.01 2.52 1.30
N TYR A 90 2.69 2.64 1.38
CA TYR A 90 1.86 3.67 0.73
C TYR A 90 0.60 3.93 1.56
N THR A 91 -0.13 5.01 1.27
CA THR A 91 -1.43 5.33 1.88
C THR A 91 -2.50 5.62 0.86
#